data_AF-A0A1B8PQB5-F1
#
_entry.id   AF-A0A1B8PQB5-F1
#
_cell.length_a   1.000
_cell.length_b   1.000
_cell.length_c   1.000
_cell.angle_alpha   90.00
_cell.angle_beta   90.00
_cell.angle_gamma   90.00
#
_symmetry.space_group_name_H-M   'P 1'
#
loop_
_entity.id
_entity.type
_entity.pdbx_description
1 polymer ?
#
loop_
_entity_poly.entity_id
_entity_poly.type
_entity_poly.pdbx_seq_one_letter_code
_entity_poly.pdbx_strand_id
1 'polypeptide(L)'
;MTNKSYPTDLTDEQWQLIAPHFSNQRRYKWEKRELINAVLYITKTGCQWRMLPNDFPPYATVWSFYRRANQAGLWDEILQTLVKKND
;
A
#
# COMPACT_ATOMS: atom_id res chain seq x y z
N MET A 1 15.40 -7.04 9.52
CA MET A 1 14.32 -6.56 10.40
C MET A 1 13.13 -7.45 10.11
N THR A 2 12.66 -8.21 11.09
CA THR A 2 11.49 -9.09 10.93
C THR A 2 10.27 -8.20 10.68
N ASN A 3 9.78 -8.17 9.45
CA ASN A 3 8.57 -7.44 9.09
C ASN A 3 7.43 -8.03 9.93
N LYS A 4 6.91 -7.25 10.89
CA LYS A 4 5.71 -7.65 11.63
C LYS A 4 4.54 -7.51 10.68
N SER A 5 3.83 -8.61 10.46
CA SER A 5 2.60 -8.55 9.68
C SER A 5 1.50 -7.88 10.51
N TYR A 6 0.82 -6.92 9.92
CA TYR A 6 -0.37 -6.30 10.49
C TYR A 6 -1.63 -6.97 9.95
N PRO A 7 -2.74 -7.02 10.71
CA PRO A 7 -4.03 -7.51 10.20
C PRO A 7 -4.56 -6.74 8.96
N THR A 8 -4.01 -5.56 8.69
CA THR A 8 -4.32 -4.72 7.53
C THR A 8 -3.49 -5.05 6.29
N ASP A 9 -2.47 -5.89 6.42
CA ASP A 9 -1.59 -6.25 5.32
C ASP A 9 -2.32 -7.13 4.31
N LEU A 10 -1.95 -6.96 3.05
CA LEU A 10 -2.45 -7.82 1.97
C LEU A 10 -1.93 -9.25 2.15
N THR A 11 -2.81 -10.22 1.91
CA THR A 11 -2.39 -11.61 1.69
C THR A 11 -1.58 -11.72 0.40
N ASP A 12 -0.85 -12.82 0.24
CA ASP A 12 -0.09 -13.06 -1.00
C ASP A 12 -1.01 -13.12 -2.23
N GLU A 13 -2.20 -13.71 -2.08
CA GLU A 13 -3.21 -13.79 -3.14
C GLU A 13 -3.72 -12.39 -3.52
N GLN A 14 -4.05 -11.55 -2.54
CA GLN A 14 -4.48 -10.17 -2.79
C GLN A 14 -3.36 -9.35 -3.44
N TRP A 15 -2.12 -9.56 -3.01
CA TRP A 15 -0.97 -8.90 -3.62
C TRP A 15 -0.80 -9.30 -5.09
N GLN A 16 -0.91 -10.59 -5.42
CA GLN A 16 -0.78 -11.09 -6.79
C GLN A 16 -1.80 -10.45 -7.74
N LEU A 17 -3.00 -10.11 -7.27
CA LEU A 17 -4.01 -9.43 -8.07
C LEU A 17 -3.61 -8.00 -8.44
N ILE A 18 -3.00 -7.27 -7.50
CA ILE A 18 -2.70 -5.85 -7.69
C ILE A 18 -1.27 -5.58 -8.17
N ALA A 19 -0.34 -6.52 -7.98
CA ALA A 19 1.05 -6.40 -8.41
C ALA A 19 1.22 -5.99 -9.89
N PRO A 20 0.41 -6.48 -10.85
CA PRO A 20 0.50 -6.09 -12.26
C PRO A 20 0.34 -4.58 -12.52
N HIS A 21 -0.40 -3.85 -11.69
CA HIS A 21 -0.55 -2.39 -11.81
C HIS A 21 0.78 -1.63 -11.61
N PHE A 22 1.80 -2.29 -11.05
CA PHE A 22 3.11 -1.71 -10.80
C PHE A 22 4.21 -2.20 -11.77
N SER A 23 3.88 -3.07 -12.73
CA SER A 23 4.83 -3.75 -13.63
C SER A 23 5.73 -2.79 -14.42
N ASN A 24 5.20 -1.64 -14.83
CA ASN A 24 5.93 -0.61 -15.59
C ASN A 24 6.52 0.50 -14.72
N GLN A 25 6.45 0.40 -13.39
CA GLN A 25 6.98 1.42 -12.50
C GLN A 25 8.47 1.20 -12.22
N ARG A 26 9.24 2.29 -12.22
CA ARG A 26 10.67 2.25 -11.86
C ARG A 26 10.86 1.59 -10.50
N ARG A 27 11.86 0.72 -10.41
CA ARG A 27 12.31 0.13 -9.16
C ARG A 27 12.64 1.24 -8.17
N TYR A 28 12.06 1.17 -6.99
CA TYR A 28 12.20 2.17 -5.95
C TYR A 28 12.94 1.54 -4.75
N LYS A 29 13.42 2.37 -3.83
CA LYS A 29 14.09 1.88 -2.60
C LYS A 29 13.19 0.96 -1.77
N TRP A 30 11.88 1.21 -1.81
CA TRP A 30 10.87 0.48 -1.04
C TRP A 30 10.02 -0.38 -1.95
N GLU A 31 9.70 -1.58 -1.49
CA GLU A 31 8.82 -2.50 -2.21
C GLU A 31 7.41 -1.91 -2.29
N LYS A 32 6.75 -2.10 -3.43
CA LYS A 32 5.41 -1.53 -3.65
C LYS A 32 4.39 -2.10 -2.68
N ARG A 33 4.53 -3.37 -2.31
CA ARG A 33 3.69 -4.03 -1.31
C ARG A 33 3.78 -3.35 0.06
N GLU A 34 4.99 -2.99 0.49
CA GLU A 34 5.21 -2.31 1.77
C GLU A 34 4.54 -0.92 1.79
N LEU A 35 4.62 -0.20 0.66
CA LEU A 35 3.95 1.10 0.53
C LEU A 35 2.43 0.96 0.54
N ILE A 36 1.87 -0.06 -0.11
CA ILE A 36 0.42 -0.34 -0.10
C ILE A 36 -0.03 -0.74 1.31
N ASN A 37 0.66 -1.68 1.96
CA ASN A 37 0.35 -2.11 3.33
C ASN A 37 0.38 -0.93 4.30
N ALA A 38 1.36 -0.03 4.19
CA ALA A 38 1.44 1.18 5.02
C ALA A 38 0.23 2.11 4.83
N VAL A 39 -0.23 2.31 3.59
CA VAL A 39 -1.45 3.10 3.33
C VAL A 39 -2.68 2.40 3.87
N LEU A 40 -2.81 1.08 3.67
CA LEU A 40 -3.93 0.29 4.18
C LEU A 40 -4.00 0.32 5.72
N TYR A 41 -2.84 0.25 6.38
CA TYR A 41 -2.75 0.44 7.82
C TYR A 41 -3.33 1.79 8.24
N ILE A 42 -2.92 2.89 7.60
CA ILE A 42 -3.41 4.23 7.90
C ILE A 42 -4.93 4.33 7.65
N THR A 43 -5.42 3.84 6.51
CA THR A 43 -6.84 3.97 6.15
C THR A 43 -7.76 3.12 7.02
N LYS A 44 -7.31 1.94 7.45
CA LYS A 44 -8.09 1.05 8.32
C LYS A 44 -8.07 1.47 9.79
N THR A 45 -6.94 1.97 10.29
CA THR A 45 -6.80 2.39 11.69
C THR A 45 -7.22 3.85 11.92
N GLY A 46 -7.19 4.68 10.88
CA GLY A 46 -7.40 6.13 11.00
C GLY A 46 -6.25 6.88 11.69
N CYS A 47 -5.08 6.25 11.85
CA CYS A 47 -3.96 6.90 12.52
C CYS A 47 -3.44 8.11 11.73
N GLN A 48 -2.91 9.11 12.44
CA GLN A 48 -2.27 10.24 11.77
C GLN A 48 -1.03 9.77 10.99
N TRP A 49 -0.74 10.38 9.84
CA TRP A 49 0.41 10.02 8.99
C TRP A 49 1.74 10.00 9.76
N ARG A 50 1.96 10.99 10.64
CA ARG A 50 3.18 11.08 11.46
C ARG A 50 3.28 10.02 12.56
N MET A 51 2.19 9.31 12.82
CA MET A 51 2.10 8.23 13.81
C MET A 51 2.20 6.84 13.15
N LEU A 52 2.54 6.77 11.86
CA LEU A 52 2.78 5.49 11.18
C LEU A 52 3.90 4.73 11.93
N PRO A 53 3.72 3.43 12.23
CA PRO A 53 4.74 2.61 12.87
C PRO A 53 6.09 2.63 12.13
N ASN A 54 7.18 2.58 12.88
CA ASN A 54 8.55 2.73 12.36
C ASN A 54 9.07 1.51 11.57
N ASP A 55 8.33 0.39 11.57
CA ASP A 55 8.62 -0.77 10.74
C ASP A 55 8.08 -0.64 9.30
N PHE A 56 7.23 0.35 9.03
CA PHE A 56 6.87 0.76 7.67
C PHE A 56 7.90 1.71 7.04
N PRO A 57 7.86 1.89 5.70
CA PRO A 57 8.59 2.97 5.04
C PRO A 57 8.26 4.34 5.68
N PRO A 58 9.20 5.31 5.66
CA PRO A 58 8.98 6.63 6.27
C PRO A 58 7.67 7.28 5.80
N TYR A 59 6.91 7.85 6.72
CA TYR A 59 5.57 8.39 6.41
C TYR A 59 5.56 9.36 5.22
N ALA A 60 6.62 10.18 5.07
CA ALA A 60 6.73 11.14 3.96
C ALA A 60 6.85 10.42 2.61
N THR A 61 7.53 9.28 2.58
CA THR A 61 7.63 8.40 1.40
C THR A 61 6.29 7.76 1.09
N VAL A 62 5.61 7.21 2.11
CA VAL A 62 4.27 6.60 1.95
C VAL A 62 3.26 7.63 1.46
N TRP A 63 3.25 8.83 2.05
CA TRP A 63 2.40 9.94 1.63
C TRP A 63 2.66 10.36 0.18
N SER A 64 3.94 10.53 -0.20
CA SER A 64 4.32 10.90 -1.57
C SER A 64 3.90 9.82 -2.61
N PHE A 65 4.01 8.55 -2.23
CA PHE A 65 3.50 7.45 -3.05
C PHE A 65 1.96 7.52 -3.17
N TYR A 66 1.25 7.56 -2.05
CA TYR A 66 -0.21 7.61 -1.99
C TYR A 66 -0.78 8.78 -2.80
N ARG A 67 -0.23 9.98 -2.59
CA ARG A 67 -0.66 11.20 -3.28
C ARG A 67 -0.54 11.06 -4.80
N ARG A 68 0.59 10.52 -5.29
CA ARG A 68 0.79 10.30 -6.74
C ARG A 68 -0.14 9.22 -7.28
N ALA A 69 -0.33 8.13 -6.54
CA ALA A 69 -1.26 7.07 -6.93
C ALA A 69 -2.71 7.56 -7.02
N ASN A 70 -3.16 8.40 -6.09
CA ASN A 70 -4.49 9.02 -6.14
C ASN A 70 -4.63 9.98 -7.33
N GLN A 71 -3.64 10.86 -7.54
CA GLN A 71 -3.67 11.80 -8.66
C GLN A 71 -3.69 11.10 -10.02
N ALA A 72 -3.12 9.90 -10.11
CA ALA A 72 -3.11 9.09 -11.31
C ALA A 72 -4.33 8.15 -11.45
N GLY A 73 -5.27 8.14 -10.49
CA GLY A 73 -6.40 7.20 -10.46
C GLY A 73 -6.03 5.75 -10.08
N LEU A 74 -4.74 5.44 -10.00
CA LEU A 74 -4.20 4.13 -9.67
C LEU A 74 -4.72 3.57 -8.33
N TRP A 75 -4.91 4.44 -7.34
CA TRP A 75 -5.41 4.02 -6.04
C TRP A 75 -6.84 3.45 -6.12
N ASP A 76 -7.69 4.09 -6.93
CA ASP A 76 -9.08 3.64 -7.13
C ASP A 76 -9.13 2.30 -7.90
N GLU A 77 -8.27 2.13 -8.91
CA GLU A 77 -8.14 0.85 -9.63
C GLU A 77 -7.74 -0.29 -8.69
N ILE A 78 -6.75 -0.05 -7.81
CA ILE A 78 -6.30 -1.04 -6.82
C ILE A 78 -7.44 -1.42 -5.89
N LEU A 79 -8.16 -0.44 -5.34
CA LEU A 79 -9.28 -0.69 -4.43
C LEU A 79 -10.41 -1.46 -5.12
N GLN A 80 -10.75 -1.10 -6.36
CA GLN A 80 -11.77 -1.82 -7.13
C GLN A 80 -11.38 -3.28 -7.38
N THR A 81 -10.12 -3.55 -7.72
CA THR A 81 -9.60 -4.92 -7.90
C THR A 81 -9.69 -5.74 -6.62
N LEU A 82 -9.39 -5.13 -5.46
CA LEU A 82 -9.46 -5.81 -4.17
C LEU A 82 -10.90 -6.05 -3.69
N VAL A 83 -11.83 -5.13 -3.94
CA VAL A 83 -13.23 -5.26 -3.53
C VAL A 83 -13.94 -6.33 -4.35
N LYS A 84 -13.78 -6.35 -5.69
CA LYS A 84 -14.44 -7.31 -6.59
C LYS A 84 -14.09 -8.79 -6.31
N LYS A 85 -13.00 -9.05 -5.57
CA LYS A 85 -12.57 -10.41 -5.18
C LYS A 85 -13.27 -10.92 -3.92
N ASN A 86 -13.83 -10.00 -3.12
CA ASN A 86 -14.54 -10.32 -1.88
C ASN A 86 -16.05 -10.55 -2.09
N ASP A 87 -16.56 -10.34 -3.32
CA ASP A 87 -17.90 -10.70 -3.78
C ASP A 87 -17.87 -12.08 -4.48
#